data_AF-A0A9W8R3A6-F1
#
_entry.id   AF-A0A9W8R3A6-F1
#
_cell.length_a   1.000
_cell.length_b   1.000
_cell.length_c   1.000
_cell.angle_alpha   90.00
_cell.angle_beta   90.00
_cell.angle_gamma   90.00
#
_symmetry.space_group_name_H-M   'P 1'
#
loop_
_entity.id
_entity.type
_entity.pdbx_description
1 polymer ?
#
loop_
_entity_poly.entity_id
_entity_poly.type
_entity_poly.pdbx_seq_one_letter_code
_entity_poly.pdbx_strand_id
1 'polypeptide(L)'
;MIMNGLLALASRYDARCSNSESDLEGTYYHNRCIELLIEAFARPPETWDSKLLTAVVIARLYEEYDNESDLDYHHLSGTRNLLNHEAVARFVTQGGLAEAASWVHLRQTIYVYLVRREPVEICLENFERSTVFRRTDDSAYANRAVYLFAKMMKLLFPLNDSEKQAVGVSPGPWELVEMEVTQWYEMKPVSFKPIYYKPADLKEDSPFPVVCIAASVPGRS
;
A
#
# COMPACT_ATOMS: atom_id res chain seq x y z
N MET A 1 -4.58 15.34 13.93
CA MET A 1 -4.94 14.42 12.84
C MET A 1 -4.52 12.99 13.16
N ILE A 2 -3.22 12.64 13.19
CA ILE A 2 -2.75 11.25 13.39
C ILE A 2 -3.37 10.54 14.60
N MET A 3 -3.36 11.18 15.78
CA MET A 3 -3.93 10.58 17.00
C MET A 3 -5.40 10.20 16.81
N ASN A 4 -6.22 11.07 16.21
CA ASN A 4 -7.62 10.76 15.94
C ASN A 4 -7.74 9.60 14.94
N GLY A 5 -6.94 9.60 13.87
CA GLY A 5 -6.92 8.46 12.94
C GLY A 5 -6.53 7.13 13.61
N LEU A 6 -5.55 7.14 14.52
CA LEU A 6 -5.15 5.94 15.27
C LEU A 6 -6.25 5.47 16.21
N LEU A 7 -6.90 6.39 16.94
CA LEU A 7 -8.02 6.07 17.81
C LEU A 7 -9.22 5.52 17.02
N ALA A 8 -9.48 6.07 15.84
CA ALA A 8 -10.51 5.56 14.94
C ALA A 8 -10.24 4.10 14.54
N LEU A 9 -9.04 3.82 14.03
CA LEU A 9 -8.61 2.46 13.66
C LEU A 9 -8.66 1.50 14.85
N ALA A 10 -8.15 1.92 16.00
CA ALA A 10 -8.12 1.08 17.21
C ALA A 10 -9.54 0.75 17.69
N SER A 11 -10.43 1.74 17.72
CA SER A 11 -11.84 1.55 18.13
C SER A 11 -12.55 0.57 17.18
N ARG A 12 -12.32 0.71 15.87
CA ARG A 12 -12.90 -0.19 14.87
C ARG A 12 -12.35 -1.61 14.95
N TYR A 13 -11.05 -1.76 15.21
CA TYR A 13 -10.46 -3.08 15.43
C TYR A 13 -11.04 -3.75 16.69
N ASP A 14 -11.17 -3.00 17.78
CA ASP A 14 -11.75 -3.48 19.03
C ASP A 14 -13.23 -3.88 18.87
N ALA A 15 -14.03 -3.06 18.17
CA ALA A 15 -15.43 -3.37 17.88
C ALA A 15 -15.58 -4.73 17.14
N ARG A 16 -14.68 -5.01 16.18
CA ARG A 16 -14.67 -6.29 15.47
C ARG A 16 -14.21 -7.46 16.31
N CYS A 17 -13.18 -7.28 17.13
CA CYS A 17 -12.71 -8.33 18.03
C CYS A 17 -13.74 -8.66 19.13
N SER A 18 -14.54 -7.68 19.54
CA SER A 18 -15.56 -7.82 20.58
C SER A 18 -16.95 -8.19 20.06
N ASN A 19 -17.15 -8.30 18.74
CA ASN A 19 -18.48 -8.42 18.10
C ASN A 19 -19.46 -7.33 18.54
N SER A 20 -18.96 -6.13 18.85
CA SER A 20 -19.80 -4.96 19.11
C SER A 20 -20.32 -4.44 17.78
N GLU A 21 -21.64 -4.28 17.66
CA GLU A 21 -22.26 -3.67 16.47
C GLU A 21 -22.08 -2.14 16.43
N SER A 22 -21.53 -1.53 17.49
CA SER A 22 -21.40 -0.08 17.60
C SER A 22 -20.01 0.39 17.16
N ASP A 23 -19.95 1.18 16.08
CA ASP A 23 -18.75 1.88 15.59
C ASP A 23 -18.83 3.39 15.86
N LEU A 24 -19.46 3.79 16.98
CA LEU A 24 -19.69 5.19 17.32
C LEU A 24 -18.39 5.93 17.63
N GLU A 25 -17.52 5.34 18.44
CA GLU A 25 -16.21 5.89 18.82
C GLU A 25 -15.28 5.96 17.59
N GLY A 26 -15.26 4.90 16.77
CA GLY A 26 -14.49 4.87 15.54
C GLY A 26 -14.90 6.01 14.61
N THR A 27 -16.21 6.16 14.38
CA THR A 27 -16.76 7.21 13.50
C THR A 27 -16.48 8.60 14.05
N TYR A 28 -16.61 8.80 15.37
CA TYR A 28 -16.30 10.07 16.03
C TYR A 28 -14.85 10.52 15.78
N TYR A 29 -13.89 9.62 16.04
CA TYR A 29 -12.47 9.93 15.85
C TYR A 29 -12.10 10.07 14.37
N HIS A 30 -12.71 9.27 13.48
CA HIS A 30 -12.49 9.38 12.04
C HIS A 30 -12.93 10.76 11.54
N ASN A 31 -14.16 11.18 11.86
CA ASN A 31 -14.67 12.50 11.49
C ASN A 31 -13.76 13.63 12.00
N ARG A 32 -13.28 13.53 13.25
CA ARG A 32 -12.33 14.50 13.79
C ARG A 32 -10.97 14.48 13.08
N CYS A 33 -10.54 13.33 12.58
CA CYS A 33 -9.36 13.23 11.73
C CYS A 33 -9.58 13.96 10.39
N ILE A 34 -10.71 13.69 9.72
CA ILE A 34 -11.09 14.29 8.44
C ILE A 34 -11.19 15.81 8.53
N GLU A 35 -11.83 16.37 9.57
CA GLU A 35 -11.89 17.83 9.77
C GLU A 35 -10.50 18.48 9.78
N LEU A 36 -9.56 17.88 10.52
CA LEU A 36 -8.18 18.37 10.60
C LEU A 36 -7.40 18.18 9.30
N LEU A 37 -7.73 17.14 8.52
CA LEU A 37 -7.16 16.94 7.19
C LEU A 37 -7.65 18.04 6.24
N ILE A 38 -8.95 18.35 6.23
CA ILE A 38 -9.54 19.41 5.41
C ILE A 38 -8.87 20.76 5.72
N GLU A 39 -8.71 21.12 6.99
CA GLU A 39 -8.01 22.34 7.41
C GLU A 39 -6.55 22.38 6.93
N ALA A 40 -5.87 21.23 6.91
CA ALA A 40 -4.48 21.13 6.45
C ALA A 40 -4.38 21.24 4.92
N PHE A 41 -5.32 20.64 4.17
CA PHE A 41 -5.38 20.73 2.71
C PHE A 41 -5.77 22.12 2.19
N ALA A 42 -6.43 22.94 3.01
CA ALA A 42 -6.68 24.34 2.70
C ALA A 42 -5.40 25.20 2.67
N ARG A 43 -4.27 24.69 3.19
CA ARG A 43 -2.98 25.36 3.15
C ARG A 43 -2.20 25.01 1.86
N PRO A 44 -1.27 25.88 1.42
CA PRO A 44 -0.48 25.63 0.21
C PRO A 44 0.30 24.29 0.25
N PRO A 45 0.44 23.56 -0.88
CA PRO A 45 1.10 22.25 -0.94
C PRO A 45 2.53 22.19 -0.39
N GLU A 46 3.23 23.32 -0.43
CA GLU A 46 4.57 23.46 0.10
C GLU A 46 4.62 23.17 1.61
N THR A 47 3.52 23.45 2.31
CA THR A 47 3.37 23.26 3.77
C THR A 47 3.02 21.83 4.18
N TRP A 48 2.68 20.96 3.23
CA TRP A 48 2.30 19.58 3.51
C TRP A 48 3.48 18.77 4.03
N ASP A 49 3.32 18.14 5.18
CA ASP A 49 4.38 17.40 5.85
C ASP A 49 4.09 15.88 5.93
N SER A 50 5.04 15.15 6.51
CA SER A 50 4.90 13.71 6.74
C SER A 50 3.72 13.35 7.65
N LYS A 51 3.28 14.27 8.53
CA LYS A 51 2.15 14.03 9.43
C LYS A 51 0.82 14.08 8.69
N LEU A 52 0.68 15.00 7.76
CA LEU A 52 -0.47 15.08 6.86
C LEU A 52 -0.62 13.80 6.04
N LEU A 53 0.46 13.38 5.37
CA LEU A 53 0.48 12.12 4.61
C LEU A 53 0.11 10.92 5.48
N THR A 54 0.72 10.81 6.66
CA THR A 54 0.45 9.70 7.59
C THR A 54 -1.01 9.66 8.02
N ALA A 55 -1.59 10.83 8.35
CA ALA A 55 -2.99 10.90 8.74
C ALA A 55 -3.95 10.55 7.60
N VAL A 56 -3.64 10.94 6.35
CA VAL A 56 -4.39 10.51 5.17
C VAL A 56 -4.38 9.00 5.01
N VAL A 57 -3.20 8.38 5.08
CA VAL A 57 -3.06 6.93 4.95
C VAL A 57 -3.85 6.20 6.04
N ILE A 58 -3.77 6.65 7.28
CA ILE A 58 -4.50 6.09 8.43
C ILE A 58 -6.02 6.25 8.25
N ALA A 59 -6.49 7.42 7.83
CA ALA A 59 -7.92 7.66 7.58
C ALA A 59 -8.44 6.73 6.46
N ARG A 60 -7.64 6.49 5.43
CA ARG A 60 -7.99 5.54 4.36
C ARG A 60 -8.00 4.10 4.84
N LEU A 61 -7.05 3.69 5.68
CA LEU A 61 -7.05 2.36 6.29
C LEU A 61 -8.32 2.12 7.10
N TYR A 62 -8.83 3.15 7.77
CA TYR A 62 -10.10 3.07 8.48
C TYR A 62 -11.23 2.75 7.48
N GLU A 63 -11.40 3.57 6.44
CA GLU A 63 -12.40 3.40 5.38
C GLU A 63 -12.31 2.01 4.70
N GLU A 64 -11.11 1.57 4.35
CA GLU A 64 -10.84 0.25 3.72
C GLU A 64 -11.23 -0.93 4.61
N TYR A 65 -11.29 -0.74 5.92
CA TYR A 65 -11.74 -1.79 6.81
C TYR A 65 -13.27 -1.97 6.71
N ASP A 66 -14.05 -0.96 6.29
CA ASP A 66 -15.53 -0.96 6.21
C ASP A 66 -16.12 -1.68 4.98
N ASN A 67 -15.68 -2.92 4.72
CA ASN A 67 -16.06 -3.65 3.50
C ASN A 67 -17.50 -4.20 3.48
N GLU A 68 -18.27 -4.06 4.56
CA GLU A 68 -19.62 -4.64 4.66
C GLU A 68 -20.75 -3.68 4.25
N SER A 69 -20.50 -2.37 4.31
CA SER A 69 -21.53 -1.36 4.07
C SER A 69 -21.49 -0.73 2.67
N ASP A 70 -20.42 -0.96 1.91
CA ASP A 70 -20.13 -0.20 0.68
C ASP A 70 -20.26 -1.06 -0.58
N LEU A 71 -21.50 -1.29 -1.04
CA LEU A 71 -21.80 -2.02 -2.28
C LEU A 71 -21.16 -1.37 -3.53
N ASP A 72 -20.74 -0.11 -3.44
CA ASP A 72 -20.24 0.70 -4.55
C ASP A 72 -18.83 1.31 -4.30
N TYR A 73 -18.16 0.98 -3.19
CA TYR A 73 -16.85 1.54 -2.83
C TYR A 73 -16.81 3.09 -2.82
N HIS A 74 -17.93 3.75 -2.47
CA HIS A 74 -18.08 5.21 -2.45
C HIS A 74 -17.19 5.88 -1.39
N HIS A 75 -16.90 5.22 -0.27
CA HIS A 75 -16.07 5.79 0.81
C HIS A 75 -14.59 5.91 0.44
N LEU A 76 -14.09 5.09 -0.48
CA LEU A 76 -12.72 5.20 -1.01
C LEU A 76 -12.49 6.45 -1.89
N SER A 77 -13.51 7.29 -2.09
CA SER A 77 -13.47 8.45 -2.98
C SER A 77 -13.00 9.73 -2.29
N GLY A 78 -13.40 9.98 -1.04
CA GLY A 78 -13.18 11.27 -0.37
C GLY A 78 -11.71 11.65 -0.22
N THR A 79 -10.87 10.64 -0.03
CA THR A 79 -9.43 10.82 0.21
C THR A 79 -8.58 10.47 -1.02
N ARG A 80 -9.20 10.03 -2.13
CA ARG A 80 -8.54 9.30 -3.22
C ARG A 80 -7.42 10.08 -3.89
N ASN A 81 -7.64 11.38 -4.07
CA ASN A 81 -6.82 12.29 -4.85
C ASN A 81 -6.26 13.46 -4.03
N LEU A 82 -6.27 13.38 -2.69
CA LEU A 82 -5.79 14.49 -1.86
C LEU A 82 -4.28 14.73 -1.98
N LEU A 83 -3.54 13.73 -2.44
CA LEU A 83 -2.10 13.81 -2.63
C LEU A 83 -1.81 13.90 -4.12
N ASN A 84 -1.30 15.04 -4.57
CA ASN A 84 -0.77 15.16 -5.92
C ASN A 84 0.55 14.39 -6.08
N HIS A 85 0.92 14.04 -7.31
CA HIS A 85 2.15 13.29 -7.62
C HIS A 85 3.41 13.96 -7.07
N GLU A 86 3.46 15.29 -7.10
CA GLU A 86 4.59 16.07 -6.61
C GLU A 86 4.79 15.92 -5.09
N ALA A 87 3.72 15.96 -4.31
CA ALA A 87 3.79 15.73 -2.88
C ALA A 87 4.26 14.31 -2.57
N VAL A 88 3.73 13.30 -3.25
CA VAL A 88 4.16 11.90 -3.08
C VAL A 88 5.65 11.75 -3.43
N ALA A 89 6.11 12.36 -4.52
CA ALA A 89 7.52 12.36 -4.92
C ALA A 89 8.45 12.89 -3.82
N ARG A 90 8.05 14.02 -3.24
CA ARG A 90 8.79 14.67 -2.17
C ARG A 90 8.82 13.78 -0.91
N PHE A 91 7.71 13.15 -0.55
CA PHE A 91 7.61 12.35 0.68
C PHE A 91 8.39 11.04 0.62
N VAL A 92 8.37 10.34 -0.52
CA VAL A 92 9.09 9.07 -0.70
C VAL A 92 10.59 9.23 -0.47
N THR A 93 11.16 10.38 -0.87
CA THR A 93 12.60 10.64 -0.80
C THR A 93 13.08 11.17 0.56
N GLN A 94 12.16 11.58 1.44
CA GLN A 94 12.49 12.12 2.77
C GLN A 94 12.88 11.04 3.80
N GLY A 95 12.59 9.76 3.53
CA GLY A 95 12.83 8.68 4.49
C GLY A 95 11.85 8.69 5.67
N GLY A 96 12.12 7.85 6.66
CA GLY A 96 11.41 7.83 7.95
C GLY A 96 9.89 7.64 7.80
N LEU A 97 9.11 8.46 8.51
CA LEU A 97 7.65 8.37 8.52
C LEU A 97 7.02 8.68 7.15
N ALA A 98 7.56 9.66 6.42
CA ALA A 98 7.05 10.04 5.12
C ALA A 98 7.18 8.89 4.11
N GLU A 99 8.38 8.32 4.03
CA GLU A 99 8.65 7.16 3.18
C GLU A 99 7.78 5.96 3.55
N ALA A 100 7.69 5.63 4.85
CA ALA A 100 6.83 4.54 5.32
C ALA A 100 5.36 4.75 4.91
N ALA A 101 4.82 5.96 5.12
CA ALA A 101 3.46 6.29 4.72
C ALA A 101 3.27 6.21 3.19
N SER A 102 4.25 6.63 2.39
CA SER A 102 4.19 6.51 0.93
C SER A 102 4.16 5.05 0.46
N TRP A 103 4.89 4.15 1.13
CA TRP A 103 4.84 2.71 0.83
C TRP A 103 3.49 2.08 1.19
N VAL A 104 2.87 2.50 2.30
CA VAL A 104 1.50 2.06 2.61
C VAL A 104 0.51 2.62 1.58
N HIS A 105 0.64 3.90 1.22
CA HIS A 105 -0.18 4.52 0.17
C HIS A 105 -0.09 3.75 -1.16
N LEU A 106 1.11 3.30 -1.56
CA LEU A 106 1.27 2.47 -2.78
C LEU A 106 0.44 1.18 -2.71
N ARG A 107 0.38 0.51 -1.55
CA ARG A 107 -0.43 -0.71 -1.36
C ARG A 107 -1.93 -0.41 -1.45
N GLN A 108 -2.36 0.70 -0.86
CA GLN A 108 -3.76 1.15 -0.96
C GLN A 108 -4.14 1.40 -2.42
N THR A 109 -3.26 2.05 -3.19
CA THR A 109 -3.52 2.29 -4.62
C THR A 109 -3.54 0.99 -5.43
N ILE A 110 -2.65 0.05 -5.13
CA ILE A 110 -2.67 -1.30 -5.75
C ILE A 110 -3.99 -2.03 -5.44
N TYR A 111 -4.48 -1.97 -4.21
CA TYR A 111 -5.76 -2.59 -3.84
C TYR A 111 -6.91 -2.02 -4.67
N VAL A 112 -7.01 -0.69 -4.73
CA VAL A 112 -8.01 0.01 -5.53
C VAL A 112 -7.95 -0.40 -7.01
N TYR A 113 -6.74 -0.52 -7.55
CA TYR A 113 -6.50 -0.95 -8.93
C TYR A 113 -7.02 -2.35 -9.21
N LEU A 114 -6.76 -3.31 -8.31
CA LEU A 114 -7.23 -4.68 -8.43
C LEU A 114 -8.76 -4.78 -8.34
N VAL A 115 -9.36 -4.02 -7.42
CA VAL A 115 -10.81 -4.03 -7.21
C VAL A 115 -11.54 -3.40 -8.38
N ARG A 116 -11.09 -2.21 -8.84
CA ARG A 116 -11.79 -1.46 -9.90
C ARG A 116 -11.39 -1.87 -11.31
N ARG A 117 -10.26 -2.58 -11.47
CA ARG A 117 -9.68 -2.92 -12.79
C ARG A 117 -9.46 -1.69 -13.69
N GLU A 118 -9.19 -0.54 -13.08
CA GLU A 118 -8.99 0.73 -13.76
C GLU A 118 -7.58 1.26 -13.52
N PRO A 119 -6.97 1.86 -14.55
CA PRO A 119 -5.65 2.46 -14.40
C PRO A 119 -5.71 3.66 -13.44
N VAL A 120 -4.93 3.59 -12.36
CA VAL A 120 -4.71 4.73 -11.45
C VAL A 120 -3.29 5.22 -11.67
N GLU A 121 -3.15 6.53 -11.82
CA GLU A 121 -1.84 7.14 -12.01
C GLU A 121 -1.02 6.97 -10.72
N ILE A 122 0.04 6.17 -10.81
CA ILE A 122 1.06 6.02 -9.76
C ILE A 122 2.39 6.37 -10.40
N CYS A 123 3.06 7.41 -9.90
CA CYS A 123 4.41 7.74 -10.34
C CYS A 123 5.44 6.83 -9.62
N LEU A 124 5.66 5.64 -10.18
CA LEU A 124 6.60 4.63 -9.67
C LEU A 124 8.05 5.11 -9.71
N GLU A 125 8.36 6.03 -10.62
CA GLU A 125 9.68 6.62 -10.82
C GLU A 125 10.15 7.37 -9.55
N ASN A 126 9.20 7.86 -8.75
CA ASN A 126 9.50 8.45 -7.45
C ASN A 126 9.95 7.42 -6.40
N PHE A 127 9.37 6.22 -6.45
CA PHE A 127 9.68 5.13 -5.52
C PHE A 127 11.10 4.61 -5.71
N GLU A 128 11.63 4.60 -6.94
CA GLU A 128 13.02 4.21 -7.23
C GLU A 128 14.06 5.03 -6.45
N ARG A 129 13.69 6.27 -6.05
CA ARG A 129 14.55 7.16 -5.27
C ARG A 129 14.47 6.92 -3.75
N SER A 130 13.60 6.03 -3.30
CA SER A 130 13.46 5.63 -1.89
C SER A 130 14.72 4.95 -1.37
N THR A 131 14.99 5.13 -0.07
CA THR A 131 16.08 4.44 0.64
C THR A 131 15.90 2.92 0.65
N VAL A 132 14.68 2.42 0.45
CA VAL A 132 14.36 0.99 0.29
C VAL A 132 15.23 0.31 -0.78
N PHE A 133 15.58 1.00 -1.86
CA PHE A 133 16.42 0.42 -2.92
C PHE A 133 17.91 0.34 -2.55
N ARG A 134 18.32 0.96 -1.43
CA ARG A 134 19.70 0.90 -0.91
C ARG A 134 19.86 0.00 0.31
N ARG A 135 18.78 -0.23 1.05
CA ARG A 135 18.77 -1.04 2.28
C ARG A 135 18.73 -2.55 1.99
N THR A 136 19.14 -3.38 2.93
CA THR A 136 19.18 -4.85 2.76
C THR A 136 18.39 -5.62 3.82
N ASP A 137 17.57 -4.94 4.61
CA ASP A 137 16.68 -5.56 5.59
C ASP A 137 15.38 -6.08 4.98
N ASP A 138 14.67 -6.92 5.75
CA ASP A 138 13.43 -7.55 5.31
C ASP A 138 12.35 -6.57 4.87
N SER A 139 12.24 -5.41 5.55
CA SER A 139 11.25 -4.39 5.19
C SER A 139 11.56 -3.81 3.81
N ALA A 140 12.83 -3.57 3.50
CA ALA A 140 13.25 -3.13 2.18
C ALA A 140 12.93 -4.17 1.09
N TYR A 141 13.22 -5.46 1.33
CA TYR A 141 12.89 -6.53 0.37
C TYR A 141 11.38 -6.70 0.18
N ALA A 142 10.58 -6.58 1.24
CA ALA A 142 9.12 -6.60 1.14
C ALA A 142 8.58 -5.42 0.32
N ASN A 143 9.10 -4.21 0.54
CA ASN A 143 8.71 -3.03 -0.24
C ASN A 143 9.11 -3.15 -1.73
N ARG A 144 10.28 -3.73 -2.03
CA ARG A 144 10.69 -4.03 -3.42
C ARG A 144 9.75 -5.02 -4.11
N ALA A 145 9.25 -6.03 -3.39
CA ALA A 145 8.26 -6.95 -3.94
C ALA A 145 6.96 -6.23 -4.32
N VAL A 146 6.49 -5.31 -3.45
CA VAL A 146 5.33 -4.46 -3.73
C VAL A 146 5.57 -3.55 -4.93
N TYR A 147 6.78 -2.98 -5.05
CA TYR A 147 7.18 -2.18 -6.20
C TYR A 147 7.10 -2.96 -7.52
N LEU A 148 7.67 -4.18 -7.56
CA LEU A 148 7.62 -5.05 -8.74
C LEU A 148 6.18 -5.43 -9.10
N PHE A 149 5.33 -5.70 -8.10
CA PHE A 149 3.92 -5.93 -8.32
C PHE A 149 3.23 -4.72 -8.94
N ALA A 150 3.54 -3.51 -8.48
CA ALA A 150 3.02 -2.28 -9.08
C ALA A 150 3.48 -2.09 -10.54
N LYS A 151 4.73 -2.45 -10.87
CA LYS A 151 5.22 -2.45 -12.27
C LYS A 151 4.41 -3.41 -13.15
N MET A 152 4.20 -4.64 -12.68
CA MET A 152 3.35 -5.62 -13.39
C MET A 152 1.92 -5.09 -13.59
N MET A 153 1.37 -4.43 -12.58
CA MET A 153 0.04 -3.82 -12.67
C MET A 153 -0.01 -2.77 -13.78
N LYS A 154 0.94 -1.83 -13.85
CA LYS A 154 0.99 -0.82 -14.94
C LYS A 154 1.00 -1.45 -16.34
N LEU A 155 1.67 -2.59 -16.51
CA LEU A 155 1.68 -3.31 -17.79
C LEU A 155 0.35 -3.99 -18.10
N LEU A 156 -0.38 -4.43 -17.08
CA LEU A 156 -1.67 -5.09 -17.23
C LEU A 156 -2.82 -4.12 -17.55
N PHE A 157 -2.78 -2.90 -17.01
CA PHE A 157 -3.75 -1.84 -17.34
C PHE A 157 -3.01 -0.54 -17.67
N PRO A 158 -2.48 -0.42 -18.90
CA PRO A 158 -1.80 0.79 -19.35
C PRO A 158 -2.75 1.99 -19.40
N LEU A 159 -2.25 3.17 -19.04
CA LEU A 159 -3.04 4.41 -19.02
C LEU A 159 -3.34 4.88 -20.44
N ASN A 160 -2.37 4.76 -21.35
CA ASN A 160 -2.45 5.33 -22.70
C ASN A 160 -2.11 4.31 -23.81
N ASP A 161 -2.56 4.58 -25.04
CA ASP A 161 -2.31 3.72 -26.21
C ASP A 161 -0.83 3.68 -26.65
N SER A 162 -0.03 4.67 -26.24
CA SER A 162 1.43 4.67 -26.39
C SER A 162 2.11 3.65 -25.47
N GLU A 163 1.62 3.50 -24.24
CA GLU A 163 2.11 2.48 -23.29
C GLU A 163 1.69 1.08 -23.73
N LYS A 164 0.49 0.92 -24.31
CA LYS A 164 0.05 -0.34 -24.95
C LYS A 164 0.98 -0.77 -26.08
N GLN A 165 1.44 0.18 -26.91
CA GLN A 165 2.34 -0.10 -28.03
C GLN A 165 3.77 -0.46 -27.58
N ALA A 166 4.23 0.09 -26.46
CA ALA A 166 5.54 -0.26 -25.88
C ALA A 166 5.62 -1.73 -25.45
N VAL A 167 4.49 -2.36 -25.11
CA VAL A 167 4.41 -3.79 -24.74
C VAL A 167 4.84 -4.73 -25.87
N GLY A 168 4.81 -4.29 -27.13
CA GLY A 168 5.11 -5.11 -28.32
C GLY A 168 6.54 -5.04 -28.87
N VAL A 169 7.49 -4.33 -28.24
CA VAL A 169 8.85 -4.10 -28.76
C VAL A 169 9.88 -4.85 -27.93
N SER A 170 10.71 -5.72 -28.53
CA SER A 170 11.65 -6.60 -27.80
C SER A 170 12.98 -5.92 -27.40
N PRO A 171 13.54 -6.18 -26.18
CA PRO A 171 12.85 -6.89 -25.09
C PRO A 171 11.73 -6.02 -24.57
N GLY A 172 10.53 -6.60 -24.51
CA GLY A 172 9.35 -5.91 -24.05
C GLY A 172 9.46 -5.48 -22.59
N PRO A 173 8.63 -4.53 -22.17
CA PRO A 173 8.45 -4.17 -20.78
C PRO A 173 8.19 -5.39 -19.86
N TRP A 174 7.58 -6.46 -20.36
CA TRP A 174 7.34 -7.70 -19.60
C TRP A 174 8.62 -8.46 -19.31
N GLU A 175 9.52 -8.62 -20.29
CA GLU A 175 10.78 -9.32 -20.13
C GLU A 175 11.69 -8.62 -19.12
N LEU A 176 11.67 -7.28 -19.11
CA LEU A 176 12.40 -6.49 -18.10
C LEU A 176 11.85 -6.74 -16.70
N VAL A 177 10.52 -6.73 -16.53
CA VAL A 177 9.91 -6.99 -15.23
C VAL A 177 10.12 -8.43 -14.78
N GLU A 178 10.06 -9.40 -15.68
CA GLU A 178 10.34 -10.81 -15.40
C GLU A 178 11.79 -11.01 -14.91
N MET A 179 12.75 -10.35 -15.57
CA MET A 179 14.15 -10.35 -15.15
C MET A 179 14.30 -9.77 -13.73
N GLU A 180 13.69 -8.63 -13.44
CA GLU A 180 13.76 -7.99 -12.12
C GLU A 180 13.09 -8.84 -11.01
N VAL A 181 11.96 -9.48 -11.32
CA VAL A 181 11.28 -10.42 -10.40
C VAL A 181 12.16 -11.62 -10.10
N THR A 182 12.78 -12.19 -11.13
CA THR A 182 13.73 -13.30 -10.98
C THR A 182 14.91 -12.89 -10.11
N GLN A 183 15.49 -11.72 -10.39
CA GLN A 183 16.60 -11.18 -9.61
C GLN A 183 16.22 -10.95 -8.15
N TRP A 184 15.04 -10.36 -7.88
CA TRP A 184 14.54 -10.20 -6.51
C TRP A 184 14.37 -11.56 -5.81
N TYR A 185 13.82 -12.54 -6.51
CA TYR A 185 13.59 -13.88 -5.96
C TYR A 185 14.91 -14.59 -5.59
N GLU A 186 15.96 -14.41 -6.38
CA GLU A 186 17.29 -14.95 -6.10
C GLU A 186 17.99 -14.24 -4.94
N MET A 187 17.85 -12.90 -4.86
CA MET A 187 18.50 -12.06 -3.85
C MET A 187 17.76 -11.99 -2.51
N LYS A 188 16.52 -12.51 -2.41
CA LYS A 188 15.72 -12.37 -1.18
C LYS A 188 16.42 -12.97 0.04
N PRO A 189 16.33 -12.35 1.22
CA PRO A 189 16.94 -12.86 2.44
C PRO A 189 16.40 -14.24 2.83
N VAL A 190 17.19 -14.98 3.62
CA VAL A 190 16.80 -16.31 4.13
C VAL A 190 15.51 -16.27 4.95
N SER A 191 15.21 -15.14 5.59
CA SER A 191 13.96 -14.90 6.32
C SER A 191 12.71 -15.03 5.44
N PHE A 192 12.81 -14.88 4.11
CA PHE A 192 11.69 -15.09 3.19
C PHE A 192 11.54 -16.55 2.76
N LYS A 193 12.46 -17.44 3.16
CA LYS A 193 12.34 -18.88 2.87
C LYS A 193 11.36 -19.52 3.86
N PRO A 194 10.36 -20.26 3.37
CA PRO A 194 9.45 -20.96 4.28
C PRO A 194 10.22 -22.03 5.06
N ILE A 195 9.94 -22.10 6.37
CA ILE A 195 10.35 -23.23 7.21
C ILE A 195 9.47 -24.45 6.90
N TYR A 196 8.20 -24.20 6.56
CA TYR A 196 7.24 -25.23 6.21
C TYR A 196 6.42 -24.78 5.00
N TYR A 197 6.22 -25.72 4.08
CA TYR A 197 5.39 -25.54 2.90
C TYR A 197 4.52 -26.78 2.70
N LYS A 198 3.20 -26.58 2.70
CA LYS A 198 2.22 -27.58 2.26
C LYS A 198 1.51 -27.04 1.02
N PRO A 199 1.49 -27.77 -0.11
CA PRO A 199 0.74 -27.34 -1.29
C PRO A 199 -0.77 -27.34 -1.01
N ALA A 200 -1.54 -26.64 -1.85
CA ALA A 200 -2.99 -26.74 -1.85
C ALA A 200 -3.41 -28.18 -2.20
N ASP A 201 -4.38 -28.72 -1.46
CA ASP A 201 -4.98 -30.01 -1.72
C ASP A 201 -6.51 -29.93 -1.59
N LEU A 202 -7.18 -29.94 -2.74
CA LEU A 202 -8.64 -29.92 -2.83
C LEU A 202 -9.29 -31.20 -2.28
N LYS A 203 -8.54 -32.30 -2.13
CA LYS A 203 -9.05 -33.55 -1.57
C LYS A 203 -9.09 -33.54 -0.04
N GLU A 204 -8.21 -32.75 0.59
CA GLU A 204 -8.13 -32.57 2.04
C GLU A 204 -8.84 -31.28 2.52
N ASP A 205 -9.72 -30.70 1.71
CA ASP A 205 -10.40 -29.42 1.99
C ASP A 205 -9.42 -28.26 2.30
N SER A 206 -8.24 -28.29 1.68
CA SER A 206 -7.18 -27.28 1.81
C SER A 206 -6.99 -26.54 0.48
N PRO A 207 -7.90 -25.63 0.09
CA PRO A 207 -7.86 -24.97 -1.22
C PRO A 207 -6.66 -24.04 -1.43
N PHE A 208 -5.95 -23.68 -0.36
CA PHE A 208 -4.77 -22.81 -0.39
C PHE A 208 -3.54 -23.52 0.17
N PRO A 209 -2.33 -23.18 -0.29
CA PRO A 209 -1.10 -23.68 0.28
C PRO A 209 -0.87 -23.09 1.69
N VAL A 210 -0.27 -23.88 2.58
CA VAL A 210 0.17 -23.42 3.90
C VAL A 210 1.65 -23.10 3.82
N VAL A 211 2.00 -21.85 4.14
CA VAL A 211 3.38 -21.36 4.15
C VAL A 211 3.69 -20.82 5.54
N CYS A 212 4.64 -21.42 6.24
CA CYS A 212 5.11 -20.91 7.52
C CYS A 212 6.52 -20.35 7.36
N ILE A 213 6.71 -19.11 7.80
CA ILE A 213 7.96 -18.37 7.68
C ILE A 213 8.44 -18.02 9.09
N ALA A 214 9.75 -17.98 9.30
CA ALA A 214 10.32 -17.51 10.55
C ALA A 214 10.00 -16.01 10.70
N ALA A 215 9.38 -15.59 11.81
CA ALA A 215 9.30 -14.17 12.10
C ALA A 215 10.72 -13.63 12.29
N SER A 216 11.11 -12.60 11.53
CA SER A 216 12.39 -11.94 11.75
C SER A 216 12.35 -11.21 13.09
N VAL A 217 13.26 -11.57 13.99
CA VAL A 217 13.46 -10.85 15.24
C VAL A 217 14.05 -9.49 14.86
N PRO A 218 13.43 -8.35 15.24
CA PRO A 218 14.03 -7.05 15.03
C PRO A 218 15.39 -7.03 15.72
N GLY A 219 16.47 -6.90 14.95
CA GLY A 219 17.81 -6.77 15.50
C GLY A 219 17.83 -5.58 16.45
N ARG A 220 18.32 -5.77 17.68
CA ARG A 220 18.59 -4.67 18.59
C ARG A 220 19.63 -3.77 17.92
N SER A 221 19.18 -2.59 17.46
CA SER A 221 20.06 -1.49 17.03
C SER A 221 20.83 -0.93 18.20
#